data_AF-A0ABD2MJN6-F1
#
_entry.id   AF-A0ABD2MJN6-F1
#
_cell.length_a   1.000
_cell.length_b   1.000
_cell.length_c   1.000
_cell.angle_alpha   90.00
_cell.angle_beta   90.00
_cell.angle_gamma   90.00
#
_symmetry.space_group_name_H-M   'P 1'
#
loop_
_entity.id
_entity.type
_entity.pdbx_description
1 polymer ?
#
loop_
_entity_poly.entity_id
_entity_poly.type
_entity_poly.pdbx_seq_one_letter_code
_entity_poly.pdbx_strand_id
1 'polypeptide(L)'
;MLNNNIQCLRYKVDAVNYLLSEENCDIAFITEHWLSQDEMQHLSFSKYVVADDFSRLSHTRRLTDNSEKGNRPEIVNWKSLIVPRKAKNSFSNFHETILEHFNTIFPEKRQLFDPKKSKVRNYPVINSLKSKLDAAHTIWRVRNDDPCLQLYRKLKNRYKNAIDQEVKPTNHSYIANHTNKSRAIWQVEKYAGEYFNV
;
A
#
# COMPACT_ATOMS: atom_id res chain seq x y z
N MET A 1 29.19 -2.56 10.86
CA MET A 1 27.72 -2.50 10.94
C MET A 1 27.15 -3.10 9.67
N LEU A 2 26.43 -4.22 9.76
CA LEU A 2 25.81 -4.88 8.63
C LEU A 2 24.35 -4.40 8.48
N ASN A 3 23.88 -4.11 7.27
CA ASN A 3 22.48 -3.82 7.00
C ASN A 3 22.03 -4.65 5.79
N ASN A 4 21.10 -5.58 6.01
CA ASN A 4 20.67 -6.51 4.98
C ASN A 4 19.14 -6.68 4.96
N ASN A 5 18.56 -6.65 3.76
CA ASN A 5 17.16 -6.95 3.51
C ASN A 5 17.04 -8.42 3.10
N ILE A 6 16.61 -9.26 4.03
CA ILE A 6 16.69 -10.72 3.87
C ILE A 6 15.44 -11.31 3.22
N GLN A 7 14.30 -10.60 3.22
CA GLN A 7 13.00 -11.04 2.70
C GLN A 7 12.65 -12.50 3.09
N CYS A 8 11.86 -12.64 4.15
CA CYS A 8 11.48 -13.91 4.77
C CYS A 8 12.67 -14.62 5.46
N LEU A 9 12.91 -14.25 6.71
CA LEU A 9 13.99 -14.79 7.54
C LEU A 9 13.77 -16.28 7.89
N ARG A 10 12.52 -16.75 7.90
CA ARG A 10 12.15 -18.11 8.33
C ARG A 10 12.97 -19.21 7.65
N TYR A 11 13.31 -19.04 6.38
CA TYR A 11 14.04 -20.05 5.59
C TYR A 11 15.50 -19.68 5.33
N LYS A 12 16.00 -18.63 5.98
CA LYS A 12 17.32 -18.04 5.71
C LYS A 12 18.18 -17.89 6.96
N VAL A 13 17.79 -18.50 8.09
CA VAL A 13 18.53 -18.40 9.36
C VAL A 13 19.97 -18.87 9.19
N ASP A 14 20.20 -20.00 8.51
CA ASP A 14 21.55 -20.52 8.28
C ASP A 14 22.40 -19.61 7.40
N ALA A 15 21.80 -19.05 6.35
CA ALA A 15 22.48 -18.08 5.47
C ALA A 15 22.85 -16.79 6.23
N VAL A 16 22.00 -16.35 7.15
CA VAL A 16 22.29 -15.21 8.02
C VAL A 16 23.40 -15.54 9.00
N ASN A 17 23.40 -16.74 9.60
CA ASN A 17 24.49 -17.17 10.49
C ASN A 17 25.83 -17.22 9.76
N TYR A 18 25.86 -17.74 8.53
CA TYR A 18 27.05 -17.72 7.68
C TYR A 18 27.52 -16.29 7.40
N LEU A 19 26.62 -15.41 6.97
CA LEU A 19 26.94 -14.01 6.70
C LEU A 19 27.50 -13.29 7.93
N LEU A 20 26.89 -13.51 9.09
CA LEU A 20 27.33 -12.92 10.36
C LEU A 20 28.71 -13.45 10.79
N SER A 21 29.04 -14.71 10.47
CA SER A 21 30.36 -15.28 10.78
C SER A 21 31.49 -14.76 9.88
N GLU A 22 31.19 -14.46 8.61
CA GLU A 22 32.18 -13.96 7.65
C GLU A 22 32.51 -12.47 7.89
N GLU A 23 31.47 -11.64 8.12
CA GLU A 23 31.61 -10.18 8.20
C GLU A 23 32.17 -9.68 9.54
N ASN A 24 32.17 -10.52 10.60
CA ASN A 24 32.63 -10.18 11.95
C ASN A 24 32.14 -8.79 12.47
N CYS A 25 30.86 -8.45 12.23
CA CYS A 25 30.32 -7.15 12.61
C CYS A 25 29.82 -7.11 14.06
N ASP A 26 29.96 -6.00 14.78
CA ASP A 26 29.41 -5.88 16.14
C ASP A 26 27.88 -5.77 16.17
N ILE A 27 27.31 -5.13 15.14
CA ILE A 27 25.87 -4.83 15.04
C ILE A 27 25.40 -5.15 13.62
N ALA A 28 24.27 -5.86 13.53
CA ALA A 28 23.58 -6.21 12.30
C ALA A 28 22.12 -5.74 12.32
N PHE A 29 21.68 -5.09 11.24
CA PHE A 29 20.31 -4.68 10.99
C PHE A 29 19.71 -5.58 9.92
N ILE A 30 18.67 -6.33 10.29
CA ILE A 30 17.94 -7.23 9.38
C ILE A 30 16.56 -6.64 9.13
N THR A 31 16.24 -6.37 7.88
CA THR A 31 14.94 -5.83 7.46
C THR A 31 14.13 -6.85 6.67
N GLU A 32 12.80 -6.64 6.62
CA GLU A 32 11.83 -7.54 5.94
C GLU A 32 11.91 -9.01 6.37
N HIS A 33 12.14 -9.27 7.66
CA HIS A 33 12.23 -10.64 8.19
C HIS A 33 10.90 -11.40 8.16
N TRP A 34 9.75 -10.70 8.18
CA TRP A 34 8.37 -11.24 8.09
C TRP A 34 7.98 -12.23 9.19
N LEU A 35 8.71 -12.26 10.30
CA LEU A 35 8.36 -13.08 11.47
C LEU A 35 7.49 -12.28 12.44
N SER A 36 6.63 -12.97 13.18
CA SER A 36 5.96 -12.41 14.35
C SER A 36 6.94 -12.22 15.51
N GLN A 37 6.54 -11.44 16.53
CA GLN A 37 7.37 -11.23 17.72
C GLN A 37 7.63 -12.55 18.47
N ASP A 38 6.60 -13.40 18.58
CA ASP A 38 6.73 -14.72 19.19
C ASP A 38 7.77 -15.57 18.43
N GLU A 39 7.71 -15.61 17.10
CA GLU A 39 8.68 -16.36 16.29
C GLU A 39 10.10 -15.80 16.40
N MET A 40 10.26 -14.48 16.47
CA MET A 40 11.58 -13.85 16.65
C MET A 40 12.27 -14.28 17.94
N GLN A 41 11.51 -14.49 19.03
CA GLN A 41 12.05 -14.94 20.31
C GLN A 41 12.60 -16.37 20.27
N HIS A 42 12.15 -17.19 19.31
CA HIS A 42 12.60 -18.57 19.16
C HIS A 42 13.78 -18.71 18.19
N LEU A 43 14.22 -17.62 17.55
CA LEU A 43 15.40 -17.63 16.71
C LEU A 43 16.67 -17.48 17.54
N SER A 44 17.67 -18.29 17.20
CA SER A 44 19.02 -18.21 17.76
C SER A 44 20.04 -17.94 16.66
N PHE A 45 20.90 -16.94 16.86
CA PHE A 45 22.04 -16.65 16.00
C PHE A 45 23.33 -16.97 16.77
N SER A 46 24.25 -17.74 16.17
CA SER A 46 25.31 -18.46 16.90
C SER A 46 26.20 -17.59 17.82
N LYS A 47 26.35 -16.30 17.52
CA LYS A 47 27.16 -15.35 18.30
C LYS A 47 26.44 -14.03 18.60
N TYR A 48 25.15 -13.94 18.27
CA TYR A 48 24.40 -12.69 18.33
C TYR A 48 23.14 -12.86 19.15
N VAL A 49 22.79 -11.82 19.90
CA VAL A 49 21.53 -11.71 20.62
C VAL A 49 20.67 -10.68 19.91
N VAL A 50 19.37 -10.96 19.77
CA VAL A 50 18.41 -9.98 19.25
C VAL A 50 18.26 -8.87 20.29
N ALA A 51 18.74 -7.67 19.95
CA ALA A 51 18.66 -6.52 20.85
C ALA A 51 17.30 -5.82 20.81
N ASP A 52 16.69 -5.72 19.62
CA ASP A 52 15.38 -5.11 19.40
C ASP A 52 14.70 -5.77 18.19
N ASP A 53 13.37 -5.78 18.17
CA ASP A 53 12.56 -6.35 17.09
C ASP A 53 11.36 -5.46 16.76
N PHE A 54 11.06 -5.34 15.47
CA PHE A 54 9.86 -4.68 15.00
C PHE A 54 9.16 -5.53 13.94
N SER A 55 8.05 -6.15 14.33
CA SER A 55 7.16 -6.85 13.40
C SER A 55 5.88 -6.07 13.15
N ARG A 56 5.49 -5.92 11.89
CA ARG A 56 4.17 -5.36 11.54
C ARG A 56 3.02 -6.30 11.94
N LEU A 57 3.30 -7.61 12.06
CA LEU A 57 2.30 -8.63 12.42
C LEU A 57 1.90 -8.55 13.91
N SER A 58 2.79 -8.11 14.79
CA SER A 58 2.45 -7.91 16.20
C SER A 58 1.67 -6.61 16.43
N HIS A 59 1.82 -5.61 15.56
CA HIS A 59 1.07 -4.36 15.66
C HIS A 59 -0.42 -4.53 15.32
N THR A 60 -0.79 -5.51 14.50
CA THR A 60 -2.19 -5.87 14.27
C THR A 60 -2.79 -6.66 15.43
N ARG A 61 -2.01 -7.48 16.16
CA ARG A 61 -2.48 -8.19 17.38
C ARG A 61 -2.65 -7.28 18.60
N ARG A 62 -1.84 -6.23 18.79
CA ARG A 62 -2.08 -5.27 19.89
C ARG A 62 -3.39 -4.49 19.73
N LEU A 63 -3.93 -4.38 18.52
CA LEU A 63 -5.28 -3.82 18.30
C LEU A 63 -6.37 -4.79 18.77
N THR A 64 -6.12 -6.11 18.77
CA THR A 64 -7.07 -7.08 19.32
C THR A 64 -6.98 -7.21 20.84
N ASP A 65 -5.80 -7.09 21.45
CA ASP A 65 -5.68 -7.22 22.93
C ASP A 65 -6.13 -5.95 23.68
N ASN A 66 -5.97 -4.75 23.09
CA ASN A 66 -6.56 -3.54 23.66
C ASN A 66 -8.11 -3.52 23.59
N SER A 67 -8.75 -4.49 22.92
CA SER A 67 -10.21 -4.68 22.95
C SER A 67 -10.72 -5.38 24.21
N GLU A 68 -9.83 -5.87 25.10
CA GLU A 68 -10.27 -6.46 26.37
C GLU A 68 -10.86 -5.45 27.37
N LYS A 69 -10.71 -4.15 27.10
CA LYS A 69 -11.38 -3.08 27.88
C LYS A 69 -12.47 -2.32 27.12
N GLY A 70 -12.80 -2.72 25.89
CA GLY A 70 -13.82 -2.06 25.10
C GLY A 70 -14.59 -3.05 24.24
N ASN A 71 -15.81 -3.38 24.68
CA ASN A 71 -16.85 -4.07 23.92
C ASN A 71 -16.33 -5.14 22.95
N ARG A 72 -15.94 -6.31 23.47
CA ARG A 72 -15.96 -7.50 22.62
C ARG A 72 -17.38 -7.61 22.05
N PRO A 73 -17.54 -7.69 20.72
CA PRO A 73 -18.86 -7.95 20.15
C PRO A 73 -19.39 -9.23 20.81
N GLU A 74 -20.60 -9.17 21.36
CA GLU A 74 -21.23 -10.36 21.92
C GLU A 74 -21.17 -11.47 20.88
N ILE A 75 -20.83 -12.69 21.32
CA ILE A 75 -20.73 -13.85 20.45
C ILE A 75 -22.05 -13.97 19.68
N VAL A 76 -22.04 -13.60 18.40
CA VAL A 76 -23.23 -13.65 17.55
C VAL A 76 -23.69 -15.10 17.49
N ASN A 77 -24.89 -15.37 17.99
CA ASN A 77 -25.49 -16.69 17.92
C ASN A 77 -25.93 -16.97 16.48
N TRP A 78 -25.03 -17.44 15.63
CA TRP A 78 -25.31 -17.71 14.22
C TRP A 78 -26.50 -18.64 13.98
N LYS A 79 -26.84 -19.49 14.96
CA LYS A 79 -27.99 -20.39 14.85
C LYS A 79 -29.33 -19.65 14.90
N SER A 80 -29.41 -18.47 15.53
CA SER A 80 -30.66 -17.69 15.59
C SER A 80 -30.93 -16.93 14.28
N LEU A 81 -29.92 -16.69 13.46
CA LEU A 81 -30.04 -15.99 12.17
C LEU A 81 -30.58 -16.88 11.05
N ILE A 82 -30.45 -18.20 11.19
CA ILE A 82 -30.93 -19.19 10.22
C ILE A 82 -32.38 -19.57 10.57
N VAL A 83 -33.34 -18.73 10.19
CA VAL A 83 -34.77 -19.06 10.28
C VAL A 83 -35.25 -19.54 8.89
N PRO A 84 -35.58 -20.84 8.72
CA PRO A 84 -35.79 -21.46 7.40
C PRO A 84 -36.89 -20.83 6.54
N ARG A 85 -37.81 -20.04 7.11
CA ARG A 85 -38.99 -19.51 6.41
C ARG A 85 -38.84 -18.11 5.85
N LYS A 86 -37.69 -17.42 6.05
CA LYS A 86 -37.46 -16.06 5.54
C LYS A 86 -36.02 -15.84 5.07
N ALA A 87 -35.56 -16.68 4.14
CA ALA A 87 -34.18 -16.64 3.63
C ALA A 87 -33.69 -15.24 3.22
N LYS A 88 -34.55 -14.43 2.58
CA LYS A 88 -34.22 -13.05 2.19
C LYS A 88 -33.92 -12.16 3.40
N ASN A 89 -34.73 -12.24 4.46
CA ASN A 89 -34.53 -11.45 5.66
C ASN A 89 -33.33 -11.97 6.47
N SER A 90 -33.13 -13.29 6.52
CA SER A 90 -31.96 -13.89 7.16
C SER A 90 -30.65 -13.45 6.50
N PHE A 91 -30.62 -13.34 5.16
CA PHE A 91 -29.44 -12.84 4.46
C PHE A 91 -29.19 -11.35 4.71
N SER A 92 -30.24 -10.51 4.66
CA SER A 92 -30.11 -9.08 5.00
C SER A 92 -29.56 -8.88 6.41
N ASN A 93 -30.11 -9.59 7.40
CA ASN A 93 -29.64 -9.50 8.78
C ASN A 93 -28.17 -9.96 8.92
N PHE A 94 -27.81 -11.07 8.27
CA PHE A 94 -26.43 -11.56 8.24
C PHE A 94 -25.46 -10.53 7.64
N HIS A 95 -25.83 -9.95 6.51
CA HIS A 95 -25.02 -8.93 5.83
C HIS A 95 -24.85 -7.67 6.68
N GLU A 96 -25.93 -7.18 7.30
CA GLU A 96 -25.89 -6.04 8.22
C GLU A 96 -25.01 -6.32 9.44
N THR A 97 -25.13 -7.51 10.05
CA THR A 97 -24.28 -7.91 11.18
C THR A 97 -22.81 -7.97 10.79
N ILE A 98 -22.47 -8.52 9.62
CA ILE A 98 -21.07 -8.54 9.15
C ILE A 98 -20.56 -7.12 8.91
N LEU A 99 -21.35 -6.26 8.25
CA LEU A 99 -20.94 -4.88 8.00
C LEU A 99 -20.72 -4.10 9.30
N GLU A 100 -21.57 -4.28 10.30
CA GLU A 100 -21.44 -3.65 11.61
C GLU A 100 -20.14 -4.09 12.32
N HIS A 101 -19.86 -5.40 12.32
CA HIS A 101 -18.62 -5.92 12.90
C HIS A 101 -17.39 -5.45 12.12
N PHE A 102 -17.48 -5.45 10.79
CA PHE A 102 -16.41 -4.95 9.92
C PHE A 102 -16.12 -3.48 10.22
N ASN A 103 -17.15 -2.63 10.33
CA ASN A 103 -16.98 -1.21 10.66
C ASN A 103 -16.48 -0.97 12.08
N THR A 104 -16.73 -1.90 13.01
CA THR A 104 -16.24 -1.81 14.39
C THR A 104 -14.76 -2.22 14.49
N ILE A 105 -14.37 -3.31 13.81
CA ILE A 105 -13.00 -3.83 13.82
C ILE A 105 -12.09 -2.98 12.92
N PHE A 106 -12.63 -2.53 11.79
CA PHE A 106 -11.98 -1.68 10.81
C PHE A 106 -12.76 -0.36 10.70
N PRO A 107 -12.73 0.48 11.76
CA PRO A 107 -13.36 1.78 11.67
C PRO A 107 -12.78 2.50 10.47
N GLU A 108 -13.66 2.99 9.60
CA GLU A 108 -13.25 3.82 8.47
C GLU A 108 -12.36 4.91 9.04
N LYS A 109 -11.05 4.80 8.78
CA LYS A 109 -10.14 5.89 9.01
C LYS A 109 -10.61 6.95 8.04
N ARG A 110 -11.43 7.87 8.52
CA ARG A 110 -11.66 9.15 7.87
C ARG A 110 -10.29 9.79 7.83
N GLN A 111 -9.57 9.52 6.75
CA GLN A 111 -8.35 10.23 6.45
C GLN A 111 -8.81 11.68 6.44
N LEU A 112 -8.37 12.46 7.43
CA LEU A 112 -8.66 13.88 7.50
C LEU A 112 -8.00 14.46 6.25
N PHE A 113 -8.77 14.49 5.18
CA PHE A 113 -8.40 15.11 3.94
C PHE A 113 -8.37 16.58 4.32
N ASP A 114 -7.18 17.08 4.61
CA ASP A 114 -7.00 18.51 4.75
C ASP A 114 -7.19 19.07 3.33
N PRO A 115 -8.34 19.71 3.04
CA PRO A 115 -8.62 20.20 1.70
C PRO A 115 -7.59 21.24 1.27
N LYS A 116 -6.82 21.80 2.22
CA LYS A 116 -5.75 22.76 1.96
C LYS A 116 -4.44 22.09 1.55
N LYS A 117 -4.21 20.80 1.86
CA LYS A 117 -2.96 20.08 1.53
C LYS A 117 -2.95 19.46 0.14
N SER A 118 -4.12 19.21 -0.43
CA SER A 118 -4.26 18.63 -1.76
C SER A 118 -4.55 19.72 -2.78
N LYS A 119 -3.57 20.59 -3.05
CA LYS A 119 -3.55 21.32 -4.32
C LYS A 119 -3.11 20.35 -5.42
N VAL A 120 -3.96 19.37 -5.74
CA VAL A 120 -3.77 18.55 -6.92
C VAL A 120 -3.76 19.51 -8.09
N ARG A 121 -2.64 19.55 -8.81
CA ARG A 121 -2.54 20.42 -9.98
C ARG A 121 -3.50 19.86 -11.02
N ASN A 122 -4.50 20.67 -11.37
CA ASN A 122 -5.47 20.31 -12.39
C ASN A 122 -4.88 20.64 -13.76
N TYR A 123 -4.66 19.61 -14.57
CA TYR A 123 -4.22 19.71 -15.96
C TYR A 123 -5.35 19.19 -16.87
N PRO A 124 -6.32 20.04 -17.28
CA PRO A 124 -7.54 19.59 -17.95
C PRO A 124 -7.28 18.81 -19.24
N VAL A 125 -6.26 19.21 -20.01
CA VAL A 125 -5.86 18.57 -21.26
C VAL A 125 -5.31 17.17 -20.99
N ILE A 126 -4.40 17.03 -20.02
CA ILE A 126 -3.83 15.76 -19.61
C ILE A 126 -4.92 14.82 -19.06
N ASN A 127 -5.83 15.34 -18.24
CA ASN A 127 -6.96 14.58 -17.70
C ASN A 127 -7.87 14.07 -18.81
N SER A 128 -8.22 14.92 -19.78
CA SER A 128 -9.01 14.51 -20.95
C SER A 128 -8.31 13.43 -21.79
N LEU A 129 -7.00 13.57 -22.01
CA LEU A 129 -6.20 12.59 -22.74
C LEU A 129 -6.07 11.26 -21.99
N LYS A 130 -5.94 11.29 -20.66
CA LYS A 130 -5.91 10.10 -19.82
C LYS A 130 -7.21 9.31 -19.91
N SER A 131 -8.37 9.97 -19.78
CA SER A 131 -9.67 9.32 -19.94
C SER A 131 -9.84 8.68 -21.32
N LYS A 132 -9.39 9.36 -22.40
CA LYS A 132 -9.42 8.81 -23.76
C LYS A 132 -8.46 7.61 -23.91
N LEU A 133 -7.28 7.69 -23.31
CA LEU A 133 -6.28 6.63 -23.33
C LEU A 133 -6.79 5.36 -22.63
N ASP A 134 -7.41 5.52 -21.46
CA ASP A 134 -7.97 4.41 -20.67
C ASP A 134 -9.14 3.74 -21.41
N ALA A 135 -10.01 4.54 -22.04
CA ALA A 135 -11.07 4.01 -22.91
C ALA A 135 -10.49 3.23 -24.10
N ALA A 136 -9.48 3.76 -24.78
CA ALA A 136 -8.83 3.08 -25.91
C ALA A 136 -8.11 1.79 -25.49
N HIS A 137 -7.44 1.79 -24.33
CA HIS A 137 -6.80 0.59 -23.77
C HIS A 137 -7.85 -0.50 -23.47
N THR A 138 -8.98 -0.11 -22.89
CA THR A 138 -10.10 -1.03 -22.60
C THR A 138 -10.64 -1.65 -23.89
N ILE A 139 -10.88 -0.85 -24.93
CA ILE A 139 -11.38 -1.34 -26.23
C ILE A 139 -10.36 -2.29 -26.88
N TRP A 140 -9.08 -1.93 -26.89
CA TRP A 140 -8.02 -2.78 -27.43
C TRP A 140 -7.92 -4.11 -26.67
N ARG A 141 -8.02 -4.11 -25.34
CA ARG A 141 -8.00 -5.33 -24.52
C ARG A 141 -9.15 -6.28 -24.85
N VAL A 142 -10.34 -5.75 -25.17
CA VAL A 142 -11.52 -6.56 -25.51
C VAL A 142 -11.45 -7.07 -26.95
N ARG A 143 -11.11 -6.21 -27.91
CA ARG A 143 -11.14 -6.55 -29.35
C ARG A 143 -9.88 -7.24 -29.85
N ASN A 144 -8.73 -6.90 -29.28
CA ASN A 144 -7.40 -7.38 -29.66
C ASN A 144 -7.09 -7.27 -31.17
N ASP A 145 -7.53 -6.19 -31.82
CA ASP A 145 -7.27 -5.92 -33.23
C ASP A 145 -6.19 -4.83 -33.43
N ASP A 146 -5.51 -4.85 -34.59
CA ASP A 146 -4.43 -3.89 -34.90
C ASP A 146 -4.92 -2.43 -34.94
N PRO A 147 -6.10 -2.10 -35.52
CA PRO A 147 -6.59 -0.71 -35.51
C PRO A 147 -6.75 -0.12 -34.10
N CYS A 148 -7.26 -0.89 -33.13
CA CYS A 148 -7.38 -0.41 -31.76
C CYS A 148 -6.01 -0.24 -31.09
N LEU A 149 -5.05 -1.13 -31.38
CA LEU A 149 -3.67 -1.00 -30.89
C LEU A 149 -3.01 0.28 -31.42
N GLN A 150 -3.17 0.59 -32.70
CA GLN A 150 -2.64 1.81 -33.30
C GLN A 150 -3.27 3.07 -32.70
N LEU A 151 -4.58 3.07 -32.46
CA LEU A 151 -5.27 4.16 -31.78
C LEU A 151 -4.74 4.37 -30.36
N TYR A 152 -4.59 3.28 -29.58
CA TYR A 152 -4.03 3.33 -28.23
C TYR A 152 -2.61 3.90 -28.23
N ARG A 153 -1.73 3.41 -29.11
CA ARG A 153 -0.35 3.93 -29.25
C ARG A 153 -0.32 5.41 -29.59
N LYS A 154 -1.17 5.86 -30.52
CA LYS A 154 -1.29 7.27 -30.90
C LYS A 154 -1.72 8.14 -29.72
N LEU A 155 -2.71 7.69 -28.93
CA LEU A 155 -3.15 8.40 -27.74
C LEU A 155 -2.09 8.40 -26.64
N LYS A 156 -1.36 7.29 -26.45
CA LYS A 156 -0.26 7.18 -25.47
C LYS A 156 0.84 8.18 -25.77
N ASN A 157 1.22 8.32 -27.03
CA ASN A 157 2.20 9.31 -27.47
C ASN A 157 1.72 10.75 -27.25
N ARG A 158 0.45 11.05 -27.58
CA ARG A 158 -0.13 12.38 -27.32
C ARG A 158 -0.17 12.72 -25.83
N TYR A 159 -0.55 11.76 -24.99
CA TYR A 159 -0.56 11.90 -23.54
C TYR A 159 0.84 12.19 -22.99
N LYS A 160 1.84 11.41 -23.41
CA LYS A 160 3.25 11.62 -23.03
C LYS A 160 3.75 13.01 -23.44
N ASN A 161 3.46 13.43 -24.66
CA ASN A 161 3.85 14.77 -25.14
C ASN A 161 3.18 15.89 -24.33
N ALA A 162 1.91 15.73 -23.96
CA ALA A 162 1.20 16.71 -23.12
C ALA A 162 1.81 16.81 -21.72
N ILE A 163 2.19 15.68 -21.10
CA ILE A 163 2.95 15.68 -19.83
C ILE A 163 4.27 16.43 -20.00
N ASP A 164 5.00 16.16 -21.07
CA ASP A 164 6.29 16.79 -21.33
C ASP A 164 6.17 18.30 -21.55
N GLN A 165 5.09 18.76 -22.16
CA GLN A 165 4.84 20.19 -22.45
C GLN A 165 4.28 20.95 -21.24
N GLU A 166 3.40 20.36 -20.43
CA GLU A 166 2.73 21.09 -19.34
C GLU A 166 3.34 20.79 -17.96
N VAL A 167 3.61 19.52 -17.64
CA VAL A 167 4.00 19.12 -16.28
C VAL A 167 5.46 19.40 -16.04
N LYS A 168 6.35 19.04 -16.98
CA LYS A 168 7.79 19.22 -16.80
C LYS A 168 8.19 20.69 -16.61
N PRO A 169 7.73 21.66 -17.42
CA PRO A 169 8.09 23.07 -17.22
C PRO A 169 7.52 23.63 -15.93
N THR A 170 6.27 23.25 -15.58
CA THR A 170 5.65 23.66 -14.31
C THR A 170 6.44 23.14 -13.10
N ASN A 171 6.89 21.88 -13.14
CA ASN A 171 7.73 21.30 -12.09
C ASN A 171 9.09 21.99 -12.00
N HIS A 172 9.76 22.26 -13.12
CA HIS A 172 11.02 22.98 -13.14
C HIS A 172 10.86 24.39 -12.55
N SER A 173 9.84 25.13 -12.97
CA SER A 173 9.54 26.46 -12.44
C SER A 173 9.24 26.42 -10.93
N TYR A 174 8.47 25.42 -10.49
CA TYR A 174 8.18 25.22 -9.07
C TYR A 174 9.46 24.97 -8.25
N ILE A 175 10.33 24.08 -8.70
CA ILE A 175 11.59 23.77 -7.99
C ILE A 175 12.52 24.99 -7.99
N ALA A 176 12.63 25.69 -9.12
CA ALA A 176 13.50 26.86 -9.25
C ALA A 176 13.08 28.01 -8.30
N ASN A 177 11.78 28.23 -8.13
CA ASN A 177 11.21 29.31 -7.33
C ASN A 177 11.01 28.94 -5.85
N HIS A 178 11.23 27.69 -5.44
CA HIS A 178 11.02 27.26 -4.05
C HIS A 178 12.22 27.60 -3.17
N THR A 179 11.96 28.11 -1.95
CA THR A 179 13.02 28.47 -0.98
C THR A 179 13.88 27.27 -0.57
N ASN A 180 13.25 26.10 -0.39
CA ASN A 180 13.93 24.84 -0.11
C ASN A 180 13.83 23.90 -1.34
N LYS A 181 14.87 23.88 -2.17
CA LYS A 181 14.90 23.11 -3.43
C LYS A 181 14.79 21.61 -3.20
N SER A 182 15.49 21.07 -2.20
CA SER A 182 15.46 19.63 -1.89
C SER A 182 14.05 19.18 -1.52
N ARG A 183 13.34 19.93 -0.68
CA ARG A 183 11.94 19.65 -0.34
C ARG A 183 11.03 19.70 -1.57
N ALA A 184 11.23 20.67 -2.45
CA ALA A 184 10.44 20.81 -3.68
C ALA A 184 10.65 19.62 -4.64
N ILE A 185 11.89 19.15 -4.78
CA ILE A 185 12.22 17.96 -5.57
C ILE A 185 11.48 16.74 -5.04
N TRP A 186 11.58 16.46 -3.73
CA TRP A 186 10.87 15.34 -3.10
C TRP A 186 9.36 15.41 -3.27
N GLN A 187 8.79 16.62 -3.19
CA GLN A 187 7.36 16.81 -3.45
C GLN A 187 7.03 16.49 -4.89
N VAL A 188 7.79 17.00 -5.86
CA VAL A 188 7.59 16.69 -7.29
C VAL A 188 7.71 15.18 -7.55
N GLU A 189 8.70 14.50 -6.98
CA GLU A 189 8.90 13.06 -7.13
C GLU A 189 7.72 12.26 -6.56
N LYS A 190 7.24 12.63 -5.37
CA LYS A 190 6.07 12.00 -4.74
C LYS A 190 4.83 12.09 -5.63
N TYR A 191 4.63 13.22 -6.31
CA TYR A 191 3.48 13.41 -7.22
C TYR A 191 3.73 12.85 -8.62
N ALA A 192 4.99 12.67 -9.05
CA ALA A 192 5.30 12.10 -10.36
C ALA A 192 4.76 10.68 -10.50
N GLY A 193 4.80 9.88 -9.43
CA GLY A 193 4.24 8.52 -9.43
C GLY A 193 2.77 8.43 -9.84
N GLU A 194 1.97 9.48 -9.63
CA GLU A 194 0.55 9.50 -10.02
C GLU A 194 0.36 9.60 -11.54
N TYR A 195 1.30 10.20 -12.27
CA TYR A 195 1.19 10.42 -13.71
C TYR A 195 1.95 9.40 -14.56
N PHE A 196 2.98 8.74 -14.01
CA PHE A 196 3.87 7.86 -14.78
C PHE A 196 3.53 6.36 -14.72
N ASN A 197 2.52 5.96 -13.94
CA ASN A 197 2.09 4.55 -13.82
C ASN A 197 1.16 4.06 -14.96
N VAL A 198 1.43 4.41 -16.24
CA VAL A 198 0.56 4.09 -17.41
C VAL A 198 1.26 3.32 -18.54
#